data_AF-A0A1Q7QG24-F1
#
_entry.id   AF-A0A1Q7QG24-F1
#
_cell.length_a   1.000
_cell.length_b   1.000
_cell.length_c   1.000
_cell.angle_alpha   90.00
_cell.angle_beta   90.00
_cell.angle_gamma   90.00
#
_symmetry.space_group_name_H-M   'P 1'
#
loop_
_entity.id
_entity.type
_entity.pdbx_description
1 polymer ?
#
loop_
_entity_poly.entity_id
_entity_poly.type
_entity_poly.pdbx_seq_one_letter_code
_entity_poly.pdbx_strand_id
1 'polypeptide(L)'
;MESIPDHARHGPADPEFPPPGGPWEAVSLNGRLVGWAEHAGLAQARRCAELGQSLADDEQAYLLGRLGHKLRSAVLALQESARQAAFGRPELMEAVFEQAQEVGRRAAAVEAAAIQPKDAERGVALGAVLNLALPIAARSLPQGAVVLGSETALVDAFTRVQDWMGGPGMTIAAEQVGSWWRISVVPGGERKPMPVPEMGEPLVRLIVDTHLEGWLDVGRPEGADIYLRAQPSR
;
A
#
# COMPACT_ATOMS: atom_id res chain seq x y z
N MET A 1 -12.99 6.22 1.27
CA MET A 1 -14.20 5.75 0.56
C MET A 1 -14.20 6.30 -0.86
N GLU A 2 -14.28 5.45 -1.90
CA GLU A 2 -14.16 5.89 -3.31
C GLU A 2 -15.41 6.62 -3.82
N SER A 3 -15.20 7.73 -4.52
CA SER A 3 -16.18 8.42 -5.34
C SER A 3 -16.23 7.81 -6.75
N ILE A 4 -17.43 7.57 -7.29
CA ILE A 4 -17.65 7.17 -8.70
C ILE A 4 -18.11 8.41 -9.47
N PRO A 5 -17.54 8.76 -10.65
CA PRO A 5 -16.75 7.92 -11.57
C PRO A 5 -15.23 8.05 -11.49
N ASP A 6 -14.71 8.92 -10.61
CA ASP A 6 -13.29 9.29 -10.61
C ASP A 6 -12.39 8.34 -9.78
N HIS A 7 -12.96 7.30 -9.16
CA HIS A 7 -12.31 6.42 -8.17
C HIS A 7 -11.57 7.18 -7.06
N ALA A 8 -11.99 8.42 -6.80
CA ALA A 8 -11.31 9.31 -5.88
C ALA A 8 -11.69 8.93 -4.44
N ARG A 9 -10.75 8.35 -3.70
CA ARG A 9 -10.96 8.03 -2.30
C ARG A 9 -10.77 9.28 -1.44
N HIS A 10 -11.84 9.73 -0.79
CA HIS A 10 -11.82 10.89 0.11
C HIS A 10 -11.60 10.43 1.55
N GLY A 11 -10.33 10.39 1.97
CA GLY A 11 -9.99 10.17 3.38
C GLY A 11 -10.14 8.74 3.91
N PRO A 12 -9.77 8.56 5.20
CA PRO A 12 -10.06 7.35 5.95
C PRO A 12 -11.55 7.05 6.00
N ALA A 13 -11.91 5.79 6.26
CA ALA A 13 -13.31 5.39 6.40
C ALA A 13 -13.84 5.77 7.80
N ASP A 14 -14.02 7.07 8.03
CA ASP A 14 -14.40 7.63 9.33
C ASP A 14 -15.36 8.82 9.17
N PRO A 15 -16.40 8.94 10.02
CA PRO A 15 -17.32 10.07 9.99
C PRO A 15 -16.68 11.46 10.13
N GLU A 16 -15.48 11.55 10.71
CA GLU A 16 -14.71 12.80 10.82
C GLU A 16 -14.12 13.26 9.48
N PHE A 17 -14.17 12.41 8.44
CA PHE A 17 -13.63 12.66 7.11
C PHE A 17 -14.71 12.54 6.02
N PRO A 18 -15.74 13.42 6.01
CA PRO A 18 -16.74 13.41 4.95
C PRO A 18 -16.14 13.86 3.61
N PRO A 19 -16.62 13.31 2.47
CA PRO A 19 -16.24 13.80 1.16
C PRO A 19 -16.70 15.26 0.98
N PRO A 20 -16.02 16.05 0.14
CA PRO A 20 -16.42 17.42 -0.13
C PRO A 20 -17.76 17.48 -0.89
N GLY A 21 -18.47 18.61 -0.77
CA GLY A 21 -19.50 18.99 -1.74
C GLY A 21 -20.92 18.45 -1.55
N GLY A 22 -21.34 17.98 -0.37
CA GLY A 22 -22.73 17.58 -0.18
C GLY A 22 -23.19 17.45 1.27
N PRO A 23 -24.51 17.39 1.51
CA PRO A 23 -25.05 16.84 2.75
C PRO A 23 -24.91 15.32 2.71
N TRP A 24 -23.71 14.82 2.98
CA TRP A 24 -23.42 13.39 2.99
C TRP A 24 -23.84 12.75 4.32
N GLU A 25 -24.64 11.68 4.24
CA GLU A 25 -24.93 10.82 5.39
C GLU A 25 -23.98 9.62 5.42
N ALA A 26 -23.44 9.36 6.60
CA ALA A 26 -22.60 8.20 6.87
C ALA A 26 -23.41 6.91 6.75
N VAL A 27 -23.00 6.01 5.86
CA VAL A 27 -23.65 4.73 5.64
C VAL A 27 -22.83 3.63 6.31
N SER A 28 -23.42 2.97 7.30
CA SER A 28 -22.74 1.94 8.09
C SER A 28 -23.38 0.56 7.92
N LEU A 29 -22.55 -0.48 7.90
CA LEU A 29 -22.94 -1.89 7.91
C LEU A 29 -22.19 -2.59 9.04
N ASN A 30 -22.91 -3.27 9.94
CA ASN A 30 -22.34 -3.95 11.11
C ASN A 30 -21.43 -3.04 11.98
N GLY A 31 -21.82 -1.76 12.13
CA GLY A 31 -21.06 -0.78 12.92
C GLY A 31 -19.79 -0.24 12.24
N ARG A 32 -19.53 -0.60 10.98
CA ARG A 32 -18.43 -0.09 10.17
C ARG A 32 -18.96 0.87 9.10
N LEU A 33 -18.27 1.99 8.90
CA LEU A 33 -18.55 2.91 7.80
C LEU A 33 -18.16 2.23 6.46
N VAL A 34 -19.14 2.09 5.57
CA VAL A 34 -18.97 1.45 4.25
C VAL A 34 -19.26 2.38 3.08
N GLY A 35 -19.95 3.51 3.34
CA GLY A 35 -20.40 4.42 2.28
C GLY A 35 -20.68 5.84 2.80
N TRP A 36 -20.70 6.78 1.87
CA TRP A 36 -21.38 8.06 2.01
C TRP A 36 -22.48 8.09 0.96
N ALA A 37 -23.66 8.58 1.33
CA ALA A 37 -24.78 8.70 0.41
C ALA A 37 -25.62 9.93 0.78
N GLU A 38 -26.44 10.42 -0.15
CA GLU A 38 -27.40 11.49 0.14
C GLU A 38 -28.43 11.08 1.21
N HIS A 39 -28.71 9.76 1.32
CA HIS A 39 -29.64 9.20 2.29
C HIS A 39 -29.10 7.87 2.81
N ALA A 40 -29.05 7.70 4.13
CA ALA A 40 -28.66 6.47 4.78
C ALA A 40 -29.76 5.38 4.71
N GLY A 41 -29.35 4.13 4.87
CA GLY A 41 -30.26 2.99 4.94
C GLY A 41 -29.57 1.67 4.67
N LEU A 42 -30.15 0.57 5.16
CA LEU A 42 -29.52 -0.77 5.06
C LEU A 42 -29.30 -1.22 3.60
N ALA A 43 -30.26 -0.94 2.71
CA ALA A 43 -30.12 -1.26 1.29
C ALA A 43 -28.97 -0.47 0.65
N GLN A 44 -28.80 0.79 1.02
CA GLN A 44 -27.68 1.62 0.55
C GLN A 44 -26.35 1.13 1.12
N ALA A 45 -26.32 0.74 2.40
CA ALA A 45 -25.13 0.20 3.06
C ALA A 45 -24.62 -1.07 2.38
N ARG A 46 -25.53 -2.00 2.04
CA ARG A 46 -25.17 -3.21 1.31
C ARG A 46 -24.63 -2.89 -0.08
N ARG A 47 -25.29 -2.00 -0.84
CA ARG A 47 -24.80 -1.57 -2.15
C ARG A 47 -23.43 -0.93 -2.09
N CYS A 48 -23.18 -0.04 -1.13
CA CYS A 48 -21.87 0.59 -0.95
C CYS A 48 -20.79 -0.44 -0.61
N ALA A 49 -21.09 -1.42 0.24
CA ALA A 49 -20.16 -2.50 0.58
C ALA A 49 -19.86 -3.41 -0.63
N GLU A 50 -20.89 -3.82 -1.38
CA GLU A 50 -20.74 -4.64 -2.59
C GLU A 50 -19.91 -3.91 -3.65
N LEU A 51 -20.20 -2.64 -3.87
CA LEU A 51 -19.49 -1.80 -4.82
C LEU A 51 -18.03 -1.58 -4.40
N GLY A 52 -17.77 -1.28 -3.12
CA GLY A 52 -16.41 -1.15 -2.60
C GLY A 52 -15.59 -2.43 -2.75
N GLN A 53 -16.21 -3.60 -2.54
CA GLN A 53 -15.54 -4.89 -2.77
C GLN A 53 -15.24 -5.11 -4.25
N SER A 54 -16.21 -4.85 -5.15
CA SER A 54 -16.01 -5.00 -6.59
C SER A 54 -14.85 -4.13 -7.09
N LEU A 55 -14.74 -2.90 -6.58
CA LEU A 55 -13.66 -1.98 -6.94
C LEU A 55 -12.30 -2.48 -6.48
N ALA A 56 -12.21 -2.95 -5.23
CA ALA A 56 -10.99 -3.55 -4.71
C ALA A 56 -10.56 -4.80 -5.51
N ASP A 57 -11.53 -5.66 -5.86
CA ASP A 57 -11.29 -6.87 -6.66
C ASP A 57 -10.81 -6.50 -8.09
N ASP A 58 -11.42 -5.50 -8.72
CA ASP A 58 -11.05 -5.00 -10.04
C ASP A 58 -9.64 -4.38 -10.05
N GLU A 59 -9.31 -3.55 -9.04
CA GLU A 59 -7.99 -2.95 -8.89
C GLU A 59 -6.91 -4.03 -8.68
N GLN A 60 -7.18 -4.99 -7.79
CA GLN A 60 -6.27 -6.11 -7.54
C GLN A 60 -6.05 -6.94 -8.82
N ALA A 61 -7.12 -7.28 -9.53
CA ALA A 61 -7.03 -8.05 -10.78
C ALA A 61 -6.24 -7.31 -11.85
N TYR A 62 -6.48 -6.00 -12.01
CA TYR A 62 -5.73 -5.15 -12.93
C TYR A 62 -4.24 -5.13 -12.58
N LEU A 63 -3.91 -4.88 -11.30
CA LEU A 63 -2.52 -4.79 -10.85
C LEU A 63 -1.79 -6.13 -11.01
N LEU A 64 -2.43 -7.24 -10.67
CA LEU A 64 -1.90 -8.60 -10.89
C LEU A 64 -1.62 -8.88 -12.36
N GLY A 65 -2.54 -8.50 -13.26
CA GLY A 65 -2.34 -8.64 -14.70
C GLY A 65 -1.11 -7.88 -15.19
N ARG A 66 -0.92 -6.64 -14.72
CA ARG A 66 0.23 -5.79 -15.05
C ARG A 66 1.53 -6.37 -14.50
N LEU A 67 1.59 -6.67 -13.21
CA LEU A 67 2.78 -7.21 -12.55
C LEU A 67 3.17 -8.58 -13.13
N GLY A 68 2.20 -9.46 -13.39
CA GLY A 68 2.42 -10.75 -14.03
C GLY A 68 3.03 -10.62 -15.43
N HIS A 69 2.57 -9.65 -16.22
CA HIS A 69 3.17 -9.35 -17.52
C HIS A 69 4.62 -8.87 -17.38
N LYS A 70 4.91 -7.96 -16.43
CA LYS A 70 6.28 -7.45 -16.20
C LYS A 70 7.22 -8.53 -15.68
N LEU A 71 6.74 -9.44 -14.84
CA LEU A 71 7.50 -10.60 -14.36
C LEU A 71 7.85 -11.53 -15.53
N ARG A 72 6.86 -11.89 -16.36
CA ARG A 72 7.09 -12.75 -17.53
C ARG A 72 8.16 -12.17 -18.47
N SER A 73 8.07 -10.87 -18.75
CA SER A 73 9.06 -10.19 -19.60
C SER A 73 10.46 -10.19 -18.98
N ALA A 74 10.59 -10.03 -17.65
CA ALA A 74 11.88 -10.11 -16.97
C ALA A 74 12.47 -11.52 -17.02
N VAL A 75 11.64 -12.56 -16.83
CA VAL A 75 12.08 -13.96 -16.91
C VAL A 75 12.60 -14.29 -18.30
N LEU A 76 11.90 -13.86 -19.36
CA LEU A 76 12.36 -14.08 -20.74
C LEU A 76 13.69 -13.36 -21.03
N ALA A 77 13.85 -12.13 -20.55
CA ALA A 77 15.09 -11.38 -20.69
C ALA A 77 16.26 -12.08 -19.96
N LEU A 78 16.02 -12.55 -18.73
CA LEU A 78 16.99 -13.31 -17.95
C LEU A 78 17.39 -14.62 -18.67
N GLN A 79 16.42 -15.37 -19.19
CA GLN A 79 16.68 -16.60 -19.94
C GLN A 79 17.59 -16.35 -21.14
N GLU A 80 17.33 -15.29 -21.89
CA GLU A 80 18.14 -14.94 -23.05
C GLU A 80 19.55 -14.50 -22.66
N SER A 81 19.71 -13.65 -21.64
CA SER A 81 21.03 -13.25 -21.13
C SER A 81 21.81 -14.44 -20.59
N ALA A 82 21.17 -15.33 -19.83
CA ALA A 82 21.79 -16.53 -19.30
C ALA A 82 22.26 -17.48 -20.41
N ARG A 83 21.46 -17.61 -21.48
CA ARG A 83 21.86 -18.35 -22.68
C ARG A 83 23.09 -17.73 -23.34
N GLN A 84 23.13 -16.41 -23.51
CA GLN A 84 24.30 -15.74 -24.09
C GLN A 84 25.55 -15.89 -23.21
N ALA A 85 25.40 -15.78 -21.89
CA ALA A 85 26.48 -15.96 -20.94
C ALA A 85 27.06 -17.38 -20.98
N ALA A 86 26.19 -18.39 -21.07
CA ALA A 86 26.58 -19.79 -21.19
C ALA A 86 27.30 -20.12 -22.51
N PHE A 87 27.01 -19.38 -23.59
CA PHE A 87 27.53 -19.65 -24.94
C PHE A 87 28.43 -18.52 -25.48
N GLY A 88 29.47 -18.16 -24.72
CA GLY A 88 30.60 -17.40 -25.23
C GLY A 88 30.65 -15.92 -24.85
N ARG A 89 29.90 -15.51 -23.81
CA ARG A 89 29.99 -14.17 -23.21
C ARG A 89 29.99 -14.20 -21.68
N PRO A 90 31.00 -14.82 -21.03
CA PRO A 90 31.05 -14.95 -19.57
C PRO A 90 31.04 -13.59 -18.84
N GLU A 91 31.44 -12.51 -19.50
CA GLU A 91 31.35 -11.13 -19.01
C GLU A 91 29.91 -10.68 -18.69
N LEU A 92 28.88 -11.38 -19.19
CA LEU A 92 27.48 -11.09 -18.90
C LEU A 92 27.00 -11.64 -17.55
N MET A 93 27.83 -12.39 -16.81
CA MET A 93 27.40 -13.04 -15.56
C MET A 93 26.88 -12.05 -14.51
N GLU A 94 27.48 -10.86 -14.41
CA GLU A 94 27.01 -9.80 -13.51
C GLU A 94 25.63 -9.27 -13.93
N ALA A 95 25.42 -9.05 -15.24
CA ALA A 95 24.11 -8.65 -15.76
C ALA A 95 23.03 -9.72 -15.54
N VAL A 96 23.38 -11.00 -15.65
CA VAL A 96 22.49 -12.13 -15.35
C VAL A 96 22.10 -12.13 -13.86
N PHE A 97 23.05 -11.87 -12.97
CA PHE A 97 22.78 -11.78 -11.54
C PHE A 97 21.82 -10.62 -11.21
N GLU A 98 22.06 -9.44 -11.75
CA GLU A 98 21.17 -8.27 -11.56
C GLU A 98 19.77 -8.53 -12.11
N GLN A 99 19.65 -9.16 -13.28
CA GLN A 99 18.37 -9.56 -13.85
C GLN A 99 17.66 -10.62 -13.00
N ALA A 100 18.40 -11.56 -12.39
CA ALA A 100 17.82 -12.56 -11.51
C ALA A 100 17.26 -11.91 -10.23
N GLN A 101 17.97 -10.94 -9.65
CA GLN A 101 17.43 -10.17 -8.53
C GLN A 101 16.17 -9.38 -8.93
N GLU A 102 16.16 -8.79 -10.12
CA GLU A 102 15.01 -8.06 -10.64
C GLU A 102 13.79 -8.98 -10.84
N VAL A 103 13.99 -10.19 -11.35
CA VAL A 103 12.94 -11.23 -11.40
C VAL A 103 12.41 -11.53 -10.00
N GLY A 104 13.30 -11.71 -9.02
CA GLY A 104 12.92 -11.94 -7.62
C GLY A 104 12.08 -10.80 -7.04
N ARG A 105 12.48 -9.55 -7.26
CA ARG A 105 11.73 -8.36 -6.83
C ARG A 105 10.33 -8.29 -7.46
N ARG A 106 10.21 -8.57 -8.76
CA ARG A 106 8.92 -8.60 -9.46
C ARG A 106 8.03 -9.75 -8.99
N ALA A 107 8.61 -10.91 -8.72
CA ALA A 107 7.88 -12.05 -8.18
C ALA A 107 7.31 -11.73 -6.78
N ALA A 108 8.11 -11.09 -5.92
CA ALA A 108 7.66 -10.64 -4.61
C ALA A 108 6.53 -9.60 -4.69
N ALA A 109 6.54 -8.71 -5.70
CA ALA A 109 5.44 -7.78 -5.92
C ALA A 109 4.15 -8.47 -6.38
N VAL A 110 4.25 -9.48 -7.27
CA VAL A 110 3.10 -10.30 -7.66
C VAL A 110 2.52 -11.04 -6.45
N GLU A 111 3.39 -11.59 -5.61
CA GLU A 111 2.99 -12.28 -4.38
C GLU A 111 2.25 -11.33 -3.43
N ALA A 112 2.82 -10.14 -3.17
CA ALA A 112 2.21 -9.13 -2.32
C ALA A 112 0.82 -8.68 -2.83
N ALA A 113 0.66 -8.58 -4.15
CA ALA A 113 -0.63 -8.24 -4.76
C ALA A 113 -1.64 -9.41 -4.74
N ALA A 114 -1.18 -10.67 -4.62
CA ALA A 114 -2.04 -11.85 -4.69
C ALA A 114 -2.47 -12.38 -3.32
N ILE A 115 -1.65 -12.20 -2.30
CA ILE A 115 -1.86 -12.81 -0.99
C ILE A 115 -2.70 -11.90 -0.09
N GLN A 116 -3.84 -12.41 0.35
CA GLN A 116 -4.56 -11.84 1.48
C GLN A 116 -3.83 -12.15 2.79
N PRO A 117 -3.68 -11.17 3.71
CA PRO A 117 -3.08 -11.41 5.01
C PRO A 117 -3.86 -12.49 5.77
N LYS A 118 -3.14 -13.51 6.26
CA LYS A 118 -3.75 -14.62 7.02
C LYS A 118 -3.91 -14.29 8.51
N ASP A 119 -3.19 -13.27 8.97
CA ASP A 119 -3.18 -12.88 10.37
C ASP A 119 -4.35 -11.95 10.69
N ALA A 120 -5.05 -12.25 11.79
CA ALA A 120 -6.14 -11.41 12.29
C ALA A 120 -5.61 -10.04 12.73
N GLU A 121 -6.48 -9.02 12.61
CA GLU A 121 -6.20 -7.67 13.11
C GLU A 121 -5.88 -7.70 14.61
N ARG A 122 -4.77 -7.05 14.99
CA ARG A 122 -4.37 -6.85 16.38
C ARG A 122 -3.77 -5.47 16.58
N GLY A 123 -3.58 -5.09 17.83
CA GLY A 123 -2.76 -3.94 18.18
C GLY A 123 -1.29 -4.21 17.88
N VAL A 124 -0.71 -3.43 16.98
CA VAL A 124 0.69 -3.55 16.56
C VAL A 124 1.41 -2.23 16.82
N ALA A 125 2.50 -2.28 17.58
CA ALA A 125 3.32 -1.11 17.87
C ALA A 125 4.03 -0.65 16.58
N LEU A 126 3.75 0.59 16.15
CA LEU A 126 4.29 1.16 14.92
C LEU A 126 5.82 1.18 14.93
N GLY A 127 6.43 1.49 16.08
CA GLY A 127 7.89 1.47 16.23
C GLY A 127 8.52 0.09 15.97
N ALA A 128 7.82 -1.00 16.32
CA ALA A 128 8.30 -2.36 16.08
C ALA A 128 8.23 -2.75 14.60
N VAL A 129 7.11 -2.42 13.93
CA VAL A 129 6.95 -2.59 12.48
C VAL A 129 8.05 -1.86 11.73
N LEU A 130 8.29 -0.59 12.09
CA LEU A 130 9.31 0.21 11.43
C LEU A 130 10.73 -0.30 11.71
N ASN A 131 10.99 -0.95 12.85
CA ASN A 131 12.28 -1.63 13.09
C ASN A 131 12.51 -2.78 12.12
N LEU A 132 11.46 -3.53 11.79
CA LEU A 132 11.55 -4.66 10.86
C LEU A 132 11.61 -4.18 9.41
N ALA A 133 10.72 -3.28 9.02
CA ALA A 133 10.58 -2.84 7.64
C ALA A 133 11.65 -1.82 7.24
N LEU A 134 11.95 -0.86 8.13
CA LEU A 134 12.67 0.38 7.83
C LEU A 134 13.75 0.68 8.88
N PRO A 135 14.72 -0.23 9.14
CA PRO A 135 15.63 -0.15 10.28
C PRO A 135 16.48 1.13 10.34
N ILE A 136 16.71 1.77 9.19
CA ILE A 136 17.58 2.95 9.03
C ILE A 136 16.83 4.25 8.73
N ALA A 137 15.49 4.24 8.75
CA ALA A 137 14.70 5.47 8.60
C ALA A 137 14.86 6.37 9.83
N ALA A 138 14.90 7.69 9.61
CA ALA A 138 14.81 8.68 10.68
C ALA A 138 13.35 8.75 11.17
N ARG A 139 13.11 8.64 12.47
CA ARG A 139 11.76 8.47 13.01
C ARG A 139 11.43 9.49 14.09
N SER A 140 10.26 10.09 13.97
CA SER A 140 9.63 10.92 14.98
C SER A 140 8.25 10.34 15.31
N LEU A 141 8.20 9.45 16.29
CA LEU A 141 6.97 8.73 16.67
C LEU A 141 6.60 9.06 18.11
N PRO A 142 5.31 9.34 18.39
CA PRO A 142 4.81 9.44 19.76
C PRO A 142 5.00 8.12 20.52
N GLN A 143 5.22 8.23 21.83
CA GLN A 143 5.27 7.07 22.70
C GLN A 143 3.90 6.39 22.71
N GLY A 144 3.85 5.08 22.44
CA GLY A 144 2.60 4.33 22.40
C GLY A 144 1.84 4.44 21.07
N ALA A 145 2.50 4.82 19.96
CA ALA A 145 1.91 4.71 18.63
C ALA A 145 1.62 3.25 18.27
N VAL A 146 0.35 2.85 18.42
CA VAL A 146 -0.15 1.50 18.15
C VAL A 146 -1.29 1.57 17.14
N VAL A 147 -1.16 0.79 16.07
CA VAL A 147 -2.14 0.68 14.99
C VAL A 147 -2.89 -0.66 15.07
N LEU A 148 -4.12 -0.71 14.59
CA LEU A 148 -4.84 -1.95 14.35
C LEU A 148 -4.51 -2.47 12.95
N GLY A 149 -4.10 -3.72 12.83
CA GLY A 149 -3.86 -4.37 11.55
C GLY A 149 -3.08 -5.67 11.64
N SER A 150 -2.83 -6.28 10.48
CA SER A 150 -1.93 -7.43 10.33
C SER A 150 -0.47 -6.95 10.36
N GLU A 151 0.36 -7.54 11.22
CA GLU A 151 1.78 -7.17 11.30
C GLU A 151 2.52 -7.45 9.99
N THR A 152 2.24 -8.59 9.33
CA THR A 152 2.87 -8.93 8.05
C THR A 152 2.50 -7.94 6.95
N ALA A 153 1.23 -7.53 6.89
CA ALA A 153 0.78 -6.53 5.93
C ALA A 153 1.37 -5.14 6.21
N LEU A 154 1.51 -4.77 7.49
CA LEU A 154 2.18 -3.54 7.90
C LEU A 154 3.65 -3.53 7.49
N VAL A 155 4.38 -4.61 7.77
CA VAL A 155 5.79 -4.72 7.39
C VAL A 155 5.95 -4.65 5.88
N ASP A 156 5.16 -5.41 5.11
CA ASP A 156 5.23 -5.39 3.65
C ASP A 156 4.90 -4.00 3.09
N ALA A 157 3.81 -3.35 3.55
CA ALA A 157 3.46 -1.99 3.14
C ALA A 157 4.62 -1.01 3.35
N PHE A 158 5.24 -0.99 4.52
CA PHE A 158 6.36 -0.10 4.80
C PHE A 158 7.63 -0.45 4.02
N THR A 159 7.92 -1.73 3.81
CA THR A 159 9.03 -2.14 2.93
C THR A 159 8.82 -1.65 1.51
N ARG A 160 7.61 -1.76 0.95
CA ARG A 160 7.30 -1.23 -0.39
C ARG A 160 7.34 0.29 -0.45
N VAL A 161 6.95 0.98 0.61
CA VAL A 161 7.09 2.43 0.72
C VAL A 161 8.56 2.85 0.59
N GLN A 162 9.52 2.09 1.13
CA GLN A 162 10.94 2.40 0.95
C GLN A 162 11.41 2.26 -0.50
N ASP A 163 11.05 1.17 -1.15
CA ASP A 163 11.38 0.96 -2.57
C ASP A 163 10.78 2.09 -3.42
N TRP A 164 9.53 2.44 -3.13
CA TRP A 164 8.78 3.47 -3.83
C TRP A 164 9.35 4.89 -3.65
N MET A 165 9.88 5.19 -2.47
CA MET A 165 10.45 6.49 -2.12
C MET A 165 11.93 6.64 -2.50
N GLY A 166 12.49 5.69 -3.24
CA GLY A 166 13.85 5.77 -3.77
C GLY A 166 14.92 5.17 -2.87
N GLY A 167 14.53 4.37 -1.87
CA GLY A 167 15.44 3.60 -1.03
C GLY A 167 15.65 4.18 0.37
N PRO A 168 16.76 3.78 1.04
CA PRO A 168 17.11 4.21 2.39
C PRO A 168 17.15 5.72 2.65
N GLY A 169 17.15 6.11 3.93
CA GLY A 169 17.35 7.51 4.36
C GLY A 169 16.07 8.32 4.48
N MET A 170 14.92 7.67 4.41
CA MET A 170 13.61 8.30 4.56
C MET A 170 13.39 8.84 5.97
N THR A 171 12.52 9.83 6.07
CA THR A 171 11.99 10.33 7.35
C THR A 171 10.54 9.90 7.52
N ILE A 172 10.20 9.45 8.72
CA ILE A 172 8.87 9.00 9.09
C ILE A 172 8.44 9.75 10.34
N ALA A 173 7.28 10.41 10.25
CA ALA A 173 6.63 11.03 11.39
C ALA A 173 5.23 10.45 11.56
N ALA A 174 4.75 10.36 12.79
CA ALA A 174 3.38 9.95 13.07
C ALA A 174 2.68 10.97 13.97
N GLU A 175 1.45 11.31 13.64
CA GLU A 175 0.56 12.10 14.51
C GLU A 175 -0.81 11.44 14.60
N GLN A 176 -1.47 11.60 15.74
CA GLN A 176 -2.81 11.07 15.93
C GLN A 176 -3.83 12.09 15.39
N VAL A 177 -4.74 11.62 14.55
CA VAL A 177 -5.85 12.39 13.97
C VAL A 177 -7.14 11.62 14.23
N GLY A 178 -7.86 12.01 15.28
CA GLY A 178 -9.05 11.30 15.72
C GLY A 178 -8.75 9.84 16.09
N SER A 179 -9.45 8.91 15.43
CA SER A 179 -9.26 7.46 15.60
C SER A 179 -8.15 6.86 14.72
N TRP A 180 -7.32 7.72 14.09
CA TRP A 180 -6.29 7.31 13.12
C TRP A 180 -4.90 7.82 13.51
N TRP A 181 -3.89 7.11 13.03
CA TRP A 181 -2.53 7.59 12.91
C TRP A 181 -2.30 8.08 11.49
N ARG A 182 -1.98 9.37 11.31
CA ARG A 182 -1.39 9.88 10.08
C ARG A 182 0.11 9.66 10.14
N ILE A 183 0.63 8.81 9.26
CA ILE A 183 2.04 8.46 9.16
C ILE A 183 2.60 9.11 7.91
N SER A 184 3.32 10.20 8.09
CA SER A 184 3.96 10.95 7.02
C SER A 184 5.30 10.33 6.66
N VAL A 185 5.47 9.97 5.38
CA VAL A 185 6.69 9.42 4.82
C VAL A 185 7.29 10.40 3.81
N VAL A 186 8.56 10.77 4.04
CA VAL A 186 9.31 11.72 3.22
C VAL A 186 10.59 11.04 2.73
N PRO A 187 10.91 11.09 1.42
CA PRO A 187 12.13 10.50 0.89
C PRO A 187 13.36 11.26 1.41
N GLY A 188 14.48 10.54 1.58
CA GLY A 188 15.75 11.13 2.01
C GLY A 188 16.47 11.96 0.95
N GLY A 189 16.00 11.90 -0.31
CA GLY A 189 16.58 12.57 -1.46
C GLY A 189 15.60 12.60 -2.63
N GLU A 190 16.10 12.93 -3.82
CA GLU A 190 15.25 12.98 -5.02
C GLU A 190 14.68 11.60 -5.36
N ARG A 191 13.35 11.52 -5.45
CA ARG A 191 12.65 10.27 -5.75
C ARG A 191 12.91 9.87 -7.20
N LYS A 192 13.64 8.78 -7.39
CA LYS A 192 13.83 8.19 -8.72
C LYS A 192 12.57 7.42 -9.15
N PRO A 193 12.11 7.59 -10.40
CA PRO A 193 11.02 6.75 -10.92
C PRO A 193 11.38 5.27 -10.84
N MET A 194 10.44 4.45 -10.42
CA MET A 194 10.63 2.99 -10.39
C MET A 194 10.67 2.43 -11.82
N PRO A 195 11.55 1.46 -12.12
CA PRO A 195 11.57 0.77 -13.41
C PRO A 195 10.25 0.07 -13.74
N VAL A 196 9.54 -0.38 -12.69
CA VAL A 196 8.19 -0.93 -12.76
C VAL A 196 7.29 -0.07 -11.87
N PRO A 197 6.57 0.91 -12.43
CA PRO A 197 5.71 1.80 -11.66
C PRO A 197 4.68 1.08 -10.79
N GLU A 198 4.20 -0.08 -11.26
CA GLU A 198 3.23 -0.92 -10.55
C GLU A 198 3.76 -1.49 -9.23
N MET A 199 5.08 -1.52 -9.02
CA MET A 199 5.69 -1.93 -7.74
C MET A 199 5.77 -0.81 -6.71
N GLY A 200 5.41 0.42 -7.10
CA GLY A 200 5.44 1.60 -6.24
C GLY A 200 4.09 1.89 -5.62
N GLU A 201 3.61 3.11 -5.86
CA GLU A 201 2.34 3.63 -5.34
C GLU A 201 1.16 2.66 -5.49
N PRO A 202 0.91 2.02 -6.66
CA PRO A 202 -0.26 1.16 -6.81
C PRO A 202 -0.24 -0.07 -5.89
N LEU A 203 0.94 -0.67 -5.70
CA LEU A 203 1.10 -1.81 -4.79
C LEU A 203 0.96 -1.38 -3.33
N VAL A 204 1.54 -0.24 -2.95
CA VAL A 204 1.38 0.32 -1.60
C VAL A 204 -0.09 0.63 -1.33
N ARG A 205 -0.79 1.26 -2.29
CA ARG A 205 -2.21 1.56 -2.20
C ARG A 205 -3.03 0.31 -2.00
N LEU A 206 -2.83 -0.73 -2.83
CA LEU A 206 -3.53 -2.00 -2.68
C LEU A 206 -3.38 -2.55 -1.25
N ILE A 207 -2.15 -2.65 -0.74
CA ILE A 207 -1.90 -3.18 0.61
C ILE A 207 -2.55 -2.29 1.68
N VAL A 208 -2.36 -0.98 1.61
CA VAL A 208 -2.92 -0.05 2.61
C VAL A 208 -4.44 -0.07 2.59
N ASP A 209 -5.05 0.05 1.42
CA ASP A 209 -6.49 0.24 1.30
C ASP A 209 -7.26 -1.06 1.53
N THR A 210 -6.73 -2.20 1.09
CA THR A 210 -7.43 -3.50 1.16
C THR A 210 -6.97 -4.37 2.33
N HIS A 211 -5.66 -4.49 2.57
CA HIS A 211 -5.12 -5.41 3.58
C HIS A 211 -5.06 -4.79 4.97
N LEU A 212 -4.97 -3.47 5.06
CA LEU A 212 -4.87 -2.72 6.31
C LEU A 212 -6.11 -1.88 6.61
N GLU A 213 -7.10 -1.87 5.71
CA GLU A 213 -8.28 -1.00 5.77
C GLU A 213 -7.93 0.49 6.03
N GLY A 214 -6.72 0.86 5.61
CA GLY A 214 -6.14 2.18 5.77
C GLY A 214 -6.54 3.11 4.65
N TRP A 215 -5.82 4.22 4.54
CA TRP A 215 -5.90 5.12 3.39
C TRP A 215 -4.53 5.67 3.04
N LEU A 216 -4.13 5.53 1.77
CA LEU A 216 -2.94 6.17 1.22
C LEU A 216 -3.29 7.50 0.55
N ASP A 217 -2.77 8.60 1.11
CA ASP A 217 -2.82 9.93 0.53
C ASP A 217 -1.49 10.29 -0.14
N VAL A 218 -1.55 10.55 -1.44
CA VAL A 218 -0.39 10.92 -2.29
C VAL A 218 -0.50 12.35 -2.81
N GLY A 219 -1.39 13.17 -2.23
CA GLY A 219 -1.62 14.55 -2.66
C GLY A 219 -0.43 15.48 -2.39
N ARG A 220 0.55 15.07 -1.57
CA ARG A 220 1.74 15.85 -1.26
C ARG A 220 2.86 15.58 -2.27
N PRO A 221 3.48 16.62 -2.88
CA PRO A 221 4.60 16.43 -3.80
C PRO A 221 5.85 15.82 -3.13
N GLU A 222 6.05 16.12 -1.85
CA GLU A 222 7.27 15.76 -1.11
C GLU A 222 7.20 14.40 -0.41
N GLY A 223 6.12 13.63 -0.58
CA GLY A 223 5.97 12.38 0.16
C GLY A 223 4.58 11.77 0.04
N ALA A 224 4.21 10.97 1.03
CA ALA A 224 2.87 10.42 1.16
C ALA A 224 2.46 10.37 2.64
N ASP A 225 1.15 10.36 2.88
CA ASP A 225 0.59 10.15 4.20
C ASP A 225 -0.19 8.83 4.20
N ILE A 226 0.13 7.95 5.15
CA ILE A 226 -0.55 6.67 5.35
C ILE A 226 -1.40 6.78 6.61
N TYR A 227 -2.69 6.60 6.46
CA TYR A 227 -3.64 6.63 7.57
C TYR A 227 -3.97 5.20 7.99
N LEU A 228 -3.65 4.86 9.23
CA LEU A 228 -3.93 3.57 9.83
C LEU A 228 -4.76 3.74 11.09
N ARG A 229 -5.71 2.83 11.35
CA ARG A 229 -6.58 2.93 12.52
C ARG A 229 -5.75 2.82 13.80
N ALA A 230 -5.93 3.75 14.72
CA ALA A 230 -5.32 3.68 16.04
C ALA A 230 -5.97 2.59 16.87
N GLN A 231 -5.18 1.88 17.67
CA GLN A 231 -5.75 1.03 18.71
C GLN A 231 -6.36 1.93 19.80
N PRO A 232 -7.64 1.75 20.16
CA PRO A 232 -8.23 2.52 21.26
C PRO A 232 -7.45 2.31 22.55
N SER A 233 -7.11 3.41 23.22
CA SER A 233 -6.61 3.38 24.60
C SER A 233 -7.62 2.66 25.48
N ARG A 234 -7.21 1.59 26.15
CA ARG A 234 -8.03 0.94 27.18
C ARG A 234 -8.08 1.76 28.45
#